data_AF-A0A0P1B124-F1
#
_entry.id   AF-A0A0P1B124-F1
#
_cell.length_a   1.000
_cell.length_b   1.000
_cell.length_c   1.000
_cell.angle_alpha   90.00
_cell.angle_beta   90.00
_cell.angle_gamma   90.00
#
_symmetry.space_group_name_H-M   'P 1'
#
loop_
_entity.id
_entity.type
_entity.pdbx_description
1 polymer ?
#
loop_
_entity_poly.entity_id
_entity_poly.type
_entity_poly.pdbx_seq_one_letter_code
_entity_poly.pdbx_strand_id
1 'polypeptide(L)' 'MSMDFVFSLPKDLAGNTDVVIFVDRLSKMAHRAAVPDTIDSVGTATLSTERVIQQHGLPGNNQRHMK' A
#
# COMPACT_ATOMS: atom_id res chain seq x y z
N MET A 1 12.04 2.12 6.16
CA MET A 1 10.76 2.64 5.63
C MET A 1 10.02 3.37 6.73
N SER A 2 9.14 4.31 6.39
CA SER A 2 8.16 4.89 7.33
C SER A 2 6.75 4.79 6.75
N MET A 3 5.75 4.76 7.62
CA MET A 3 4.34 4.64 7.24
C MET A 3 3.54 5.72 7.96
N ASP A 4 2.51 6.25 7.30
CA ASP A 4 1.54 7.17 7.89
C ASP A 4 0.15 6.94 7.28
N PHE A 5 -0.89 7.43 7.95
CA PHE A 5 -2.28 7.33 7.53
C PHE A 5 -2.97 8.69 7.53
N VAL A 6 -3.83 8.88 6.53
CA VAL A 6 -4.82 9.96 6.50
C VAL A 6 -6.20 9.34 6.58
N PHE A 7 -6.93 9.63 7.66
CA PHE A 7 -8.23 9.04 7.96
C PHE A 7 -9.39 9.98 7.62
N SER A 8 -10.60 9.42 7.54
CA SER A 8 -11.87 10.16 7.50
C SER A 8 -12.04 11.05 6.25
N LEU A 9 -11.51 10.61 5.12
CA LEU A 9 -11.74 11.25 3.82
C LEU A 9 -13.15 10.93 3.31
N PRO A 10 -13.71 11.78 2.43
CA PRO A 10 -14.93 11.43 1.70
C PRO A 10 -14.76 10.10 0.97
N LYS A 11 -15.77 9.25 1.08
CA LYS A 11 -15.79 7.92 0.48
C LYS A 11 -15.58 8.01 -1.04
N ASP A 12 -14.56 7.34 -1.56
CA ASP A 12 -14.31 7.26 -3.00
C ASP A 12 -15.31 6.30 -3.70
N LEU A 13 -15.20 6.18 -5.03
CA LEU A 13 -16.07 5.30 -5.82
C LEU A 13 -15.93 3.81 -5.47
N ALA A 14 -14.77 3.39 -4.93
CA ALA A 14 -14.51 2.03 -4.50
C ALA A 14 -14.87 1.80 -3.02
N GLY A 15 -15.27 2.85 -2.31
CA GLY A 15 -15.67 2.81 -0.93
C GLY A 15 -14.56 3.04 0.08
N ASN A 16 -13.37 3.45 -0.35
CA ASN A 16 -12.25 3.77 0.53
C ASN A 16 -12.48 5.13 1.21
N THR A 17 -12.11 5.22 2.48
CA THR A 17 -12.24 6.44 3.28
C THR A 17 -10.89 6.94 3.79
N ASP A 18 -9.83 6.14 3.64
CA ASP A 18 -8.52 6.46 4.19
C ASP A 18 -7.43 6.28 3.13
N VAL A 19 -6.25 6.84 3.41
CA VAL A 19 -5.06 6.67 2.58
C VAL A 19 -3.89 6.24 3.46
N VAL A 20 -3.24 5.14 3.12
CA VAL A 20 -1.95 4.76 3.68
C VAL A 20 -0.82 5.31 2.81
N ILE A 21 0.19 5.88 3.45
CA ILE A 21 1.38 6.44 2.81
C ILE A 21 2.59 5.66 3.30
N PHE A 22 3.34 5.08 2.37
CA PHE A 22 4.64 4.46 2.63
C PHE A 22 5.74 5.34 2.07
N VAL A 23 6.71 5.70 2.91
CA VAL A 23 7.91 6.42 2.48
C VAL A 23 9.07 5.45 2.44
N ASP A 24 9.55 5.20 1.22
CA ASP A 24 10.82 4.53 1.01
C ASP A 24 11.97 5.54 1.06
N ARG A 25 12.83 5.36 2.06
CA ARG A 25 13.99 6.24 2.26
C ARG A 25 15.16 5.86 1.35
N LEU A 26 15.15 4.65 0.79
CA LEU A 26 16.17 4.15 -0.12
C LEU A 26 15.99 4.78 -1.51
N SER A 27 14.81 4.63 -2.12
CA SER A 27 14.46 5.24 -3.41
C SER A 27 14.05 6.72 -3.31
N LYS A 28 13.82 7.24 -2.10
CA LYS A 28 13.23 8.58 -1.85
C LYS A 28 11.79 8.73 -2.37
N MET A 29 11.08 7.63 -2.59
CA MET A 29 9.70 7.63 -3.07
C MET A 29 8.69 7.58 -1.93
N ALA A 30 7.53 8.20 -2.16
CA ALA A 30 6.35 8.04 -1.33
C ALA A 30 5.26 7.31 -2.14
N HIS A 31 4.88 6.11 -1.69
CA HIS A 31 3.81 5.32 -2.26
C HIS A 31 2.54 5.54 -1.47
N ARG A 32 1.39 5.60 -2.15
CA ARG A 32 0.10 5.79 -1.49
C ARG A 32 -0.90 4.75 -1.97
N ALA A 33 -1.82 4.36 -1.10
CA ALA A 33 -2.95 3.52 -1.47
C ALA A 33 -4.21 4.01 -0.75
N ALA A 34 -5.32 4.13 -1.48
CA ALA A 34 -6.64 4.29 -0.89
C ALA A 34 -7.05 2.96 -0.24
N VAL A 35 -7.57 3.04 0.97
CA VAL A 35 -7.96 1.88 1.78
C VAL A 35 -9.29 2.15 2.50
N PRO A 36 -10.09 1.12 2.78
CA PRO A 36 -11.23 1.27 3.68
C PRO A 36 -10.73 1.47 5.11
N ASP A 37 -11.55 2.12 5.94
CA ASP A 37 -11.36 2.27 7.40
C ASP A 37 -11.23 0.95 8.16
N THR A 38 -11.66 -0.14 7.53
CA THR A 38 -11.61 -1.49 8.06
C THR A 38 -10.37 -2.28 7.65
N ILE A 39 -9.39 -1.65 6.98
CA ILE A 39 -8.16 -2.36 6.60
C ILE A 39 -7.42 -2.90 7.82
N ASP A 40 -7.06 -4.18 7.77
CA ASP A 40 -6.35 -4.84 8.86
C ASP A 40 -4.81 -4.76 8.68
N SER A 41 -4.10 -5.29 9.67
CA SER A 41 -2.63 -5.29 9.66
C SER A 41 -2.06 -6.15 8.52
N VAL A 42 -2.71 -7.26 8.18
CA VAL A 42 -2.27 -8.17 7.11
C VAL A 42 -2.44 -7.51 5.74
N GLY A 43 -3.57 -6.84 5.49
CA GLY A 43 -3.82 -6.05 4.29
C GLY A 43 -2.81 -4.90 4.16
N THR A 44 -2.55 -4.18 5.25
CA THR A 44 -1.55 -3.11 5.26
C THR A 44 -0.13 -3.65 4.97
N ALA A 45 0.25 -4.79 5.56
CA ALA A 45 1.54 -5.43 5.31
C ALA A 45 1.68 -5.94 3.87
N THR A 46 0.59 -6.45 3.30
CA THR A 46 0.51 -6.85 1.88
C THR A 46 0.75 -5.64 0.98
N LEU A 47 0.09 -4.52 1.24
CA LEU A 47 0.32 -3.27 0.51
C LEU A 47 1.75 -2.75 0.65
N SER A 48 2.34 -2.82 1.86
CA SER A 48 3.75 -2.45 2.04
C SER A 48 4.67 -3.30 1.17
N THR A 49 4.39 -4.60 1.10
CA THR A 49 5.18 -5.55 0.30
C THR A 49 5.05 -5.24 -1.18
N GLU A 50 3.82 -5.10 -1.67
CA GLU A 50 3.53 -4.83 -3.09
C GLU A 50 4.04 -3.48 -3.58
N ARG A 51 3.90 -2.43 -2.75
CA ARG A 51 4.18 -1.06 -3.18
C ARG A 51 5.62 -0.63 -2.96
N VAL A 52 6.31 -1.24 -2.00
CA VAL A 52 7.65 -0.80 -1.60
C VAL A 52 8.67 -1.93 -1.71
N ILE A 53 8.43 -3.05 -1.03
CA ILE A 53 9.42 -4.12 -0.89
C ILE A 53 9.73 -4.81 -2.24
N GLN A 54 8.71 -5.07 -3.05
CA GLN A 54 8.86 -5.69 -4.37
C GLN A 54 9.65 -4.82 -5.35
N GLN A 55 9.69 -3.49 -5.14
CA GLN A 55 10.50 -2.59 -5.98
C GLN A 55 12.01 -2.81 -5.82
N HIS A 56 12.42 -3.51 -4.75
CA HIS A 56 13.81 -3.81 -4.45
C HIS A 56 14.20 -5.26 -4.80
N GLY A 57 13.43 -5.92 -5.67
CA GLY A 57 13.80 -7.23 -6.24
C GLY A 57 13.32 -8.44 -5.43
N LEU A 58 12.50 -8.23 -4.40
CA LEU A 58 11.82 -9.34 -3.73
C LEU A 58 10.66 -9.86 -4.59
N PRO A 59 10.52 -11.19 -4.75
CA PRO A 59 9.45 -11.76 -5.55
C PRO A 59 8.10 -11.41 -4.93
N GLY A 60 7.21 -10.86 -5.74
CA GLY A 60 5.83 -10.68 -5.33
C GLY A 60 5.10 -12.00 -5.20
N ASN A 61 4.10 -12.02 -4.32
CA ASN A 61 3.01 -13.01 -4.24
C ASN A 61 2.09 -13.02 -5.49
N ASN A 62 2.57 -12.46 -6.60
CA ASN A 62 1.79 -12.22 -7.78
C ASN A 62 1.77 -13.48 -8.66
N GLN A 63 0.74 -14.30 -8.53
CA GLN A 63 0.29 -15.17 -9.63
C GLN A 63 -0.34 -14.34 -10.76
N ARG A 64 0.33 -13.28 -11.21
CA ARG A 64 0.03 -12.71 -12.53
C ARG A 64 0.71 -13.60 -13.55
N HIS A 65 -0.06 -14.63 -13.93
CA HIS A 65 -0.03 -15.31 -15.20
C HIS A 65 1.33 -15.35 -15.92
N MET A 66 1.90 -16.55 -15.97
CA MET A 66 2.52 -17.03 -17.21
C MET A 66 1.57 -16.72 -18.37
N LYS A 67 1.96 -15.78 -19.23
CA LYS A 67 1.65 -15.79 -20.65
C LYS A 67 2.80 -15.17 -21.41
#